data_AF-A0A815WLX6-F1
#
_entry.id   AF-A0A815WLX6-F1
#
_cell.length_a   1.000
_cell.length_b   1.000
_cell.length_c   1.000
_cell.angle_alpha   90.00
_cell.angle_beta   90.00
_cell.angle_gamma   90.00
#
_symmetry.space_group_name_H-M   'P 1'
#
loop_
_entity.id
_entity.type
_entity.pdbx_description
1 polymer ?
#
loop_
_entity_poly.entity_id
_entity_poly.type
_entity_poly.pdbx_seq_one_letter_code
_entity_poly.pdbx_strand_id
1 'polypeptide(L)'
;MSKSSENNRAVFNKVQKKLSKLEIKPKQNDIELILDYFNFDLNETIEAFRNLSANEILQDCRQSSTKNKQIHEQRRRTLTLKTSSNLIEPSPSKID
;
A
#
# COMPACT_ATOMS: atom_id res chain seq x y z
N MET A 1 -28.25 -9.29 -9.66
CA MET A 1 -26.97 -8.57 -9.80
C MET A 1 -26.06 -8.96 -8.64
N SER A 2 -24.85 -9.44 -8.93
CA SER A 2 -23.91 -9.91 -7.90
C SER A 2 -23.43 -8.73 -7.05
N LYS A 3 -23.64 -8.77 -5.73
CA LYS A 3 -23.26 -7.72 -4.77
C LYS A 3 -21.77 -7.32 -4.86
N SER A 4 -20.90 -8.22 -5.32
CA SER A 4 -19.47 -7.99 -5.45
C SER A 4 -19.10 -6.93 -6.50
N SER A 5 -19.82 -6.86 -7.63
CA SER A 5 -19.50 -5.92 -8.70
C SER A 5 -19.82 -4.46 -8.33
N GLU A 6 -20.83 -4.26 -7.51
CA GLU A 6 -21.24 -2.93 -7.04
C GLU A 6 -20.25 -2.37 -6.00
N ASN A 7 -19.77 -3.25 -5.12
CA ASN A 7 -18.76 -2.90 -4.11
C ASN A 7 -17.42 -2.51 -4.75
N ASN A 8 -16.97 -3.25 -5.76
CA ASN A 8 -15.70 -2.97 -6.46
C ASN A 8 -15.71 -1.60 -7.15
N ARG A 9 -16.84 -1.24 -7.77
CA ARG A 9 -17.03 0.09 -8.39
C ARG A 9 -17.02 1.20 -7.35
N ALA A 10 -17.61 0.96 -6.18
CA ALA A 10 -17.60 1.92 -5.08
C ALA A 10 -16.18 2.15 -4.54
N VAL A 11 -15.37 1.10 -4.41
CA VAL A 11 -13.96 1.20 -4.00
C VAL A 11 -13.15 2.00 -5.02
N PHE A 12 -13.26 1.67 -6.30
CA PHE A 12 -12.55 2.38 -7.38
C PHE A 12 -12.83 3.89 -7.35
N ASN A 13 -14.11 4.28 -7.27
CA ASN A 13 -14.51 5.68 -7.21
C ASN A 13 -13.94 6.39 -5.97
N LYS A 14 -13.88 5.72 -4.82
CA LYS A 14 -13.29 6.29 -3.61
C LYS A 14 -11.78 6.45 -3.73
N VAL A 15 -11.07 5.48 -4.33
CA VAL A 15 -9.63 5.58 -4.60
C VAL A 15 -9.36 6.75 -5.54
N GLN A 16 -10.03 6.82 -6.71
CA GLN A 16 -9.88 7.95 -7.62
C GLN A 16 -10.10 9.30 -6.94
N LYS A 17 -11.14 9.42 -6.11
CA LYS A 17 -11.41 10.66 -5.36
C LYS A 17 -10.30 11.00 -4.37
N LYS A 18 -9.71 10.02 -3.68
CA LYS A 18 -8.57 10.24 -2.77
C LYS A 18 -7.31 10.61 -3.54
N LEU A 19 -7.00 9.93 -4.63
CA LEU A 19 -5.83 10.21 -5.46
C LEU A 19 -5.91 11.61 -6.07
N SER A 20 -7.09 12.01 -6.56
CA SER A 20 -7.30 13.36 -7.07
C SER A 20 -7.07 14.45 -6.02
N LYS A 21 -7.37 14.18 -4.73
CA LYS A 21 -7.08 15.11 -3.63
C LYS A 21 -5.59 15.19 -3.29
N LEU A 22 -4.82 14.16 -3.65
CA LEU A 22 -3.37 14.11 -3.50
C LEU A 22 -2.65 14.62 -4.76
N GLU A 23 -3.40 15.17 -5.74
CA GLU A 23 -2.90 15.61 -7.05
C GLU A 23 -2.28 14.49 -7.90
N ILE A 24 -2.56 13.23 -7.54
CA ILE A 24 -2.13 12.05 -8.28
C ILE A 24 -3.22 11.73 -9.32
N LYS A 25 -2.84 11.70 -10.61
CA LYS A 25 -3.73 11.41 -11.74
C LYS A 25 -3.28 10.15 -12.50
N PRO A 26 -3.45 8.94 -11.94
CA PRO A 26 -3.10 7.71 -12.63
C PRO A 26 -4.14 7.41 -13.72
N LYS A 27 -3.76 6.56 -14.70
CA LYS A 27 -4.72 6.07 -15.68
C LYS A 27 -5.70 5.13 -14.99
N GLN A 28 -6.95 5.12 -15.46
CA GLN A 28 -7.98 4.22 -14.94
C GLN A 28 -7.53 2.75 -14.93
N ASN A 29 -6.94 2.29 -16.05
CA ASN A 29 -6.42 0.92 -16.17
C ASN A 29 -5.34 0.59 -15.13
N ASP A 30 -4.50 1.56 -14.76
CA ASP A 30 -3.45 1.36 -13.75
C ASP A 30 -4.08 1.19 -12.36
N ILE A 31 -5.10 1.99 -12.04
CA ILE A 31 -5.83 1.91 -10.77
C ILE A 31 -6.56 0.57 -10.67
N GLU A 32 -7.18 0.09 -11.75
CA GLU A 32 -7.89 -1.20 -11.77
C GLU A 32 -6.93 -2.37 -11.55
N LEU A 33 -5.77 -2.38 -12.21
CA LEU A 33 -4.75 -3.42 -12.02
C LEU A 33 -4.16 -3.42 -10.61
N ILE A 34 -3.90 -2.23 -10.05
CA ILE A 34 -3.36 -2.11 -8.68
C ILE A 34 -4.42 -2.51 -7.65
N LEU A 35 -5.68 -2.12 -7.85
CA LEU A 35 -6.78 -2.58 -7.01
C LEU A 35 -6.93 -4.09 -7.04
N ASP A 36 -6.86 -4.71 -8.22
CA ASP A 36 -6.91 -6.17 -8.35
C ASP A 36 -5.75 -6.84 -7.59
N TYR A 37 -4.53 -6.30 -7.70
CA TYR A 37 -3.38 -6.77 -6.95
C TYR A 37 -3.58 -6.71 -5.43
N PHE A 38 -4.19 -5.64 -4.92
CA PHE A 38 -4.55 -5.48 -3.50
C PHE A 38 -5.92 -6.05 -3.13
N ASN A 39 -6.54 -6.87 -3.98
CA ASN A 39 -7.85 -7.48 -3.75
C ASN A 39 -8.94 -6.46 -3.37
N PHE A 40 -8.96 -5.32 -4.07
CA PHE A 40 -9.84 -4.18 -3.86
C PHE A 40 -9.74 -3.56 -2.45
N ASP A 41 -8.58 -3.64 -1.79
CA ASP A 41 -8.33 -2.89 -0.56
C ASP A 41 -8.05 -1.40 -0.86
N LEU A 42 -8.96 -0.56 -0.38
CA LEU A 42 -8.89 0.89 -0.56
C LEU A 42 -7.68 1.51 0.13
N ASN A 43 -7.36 1.07 1.36
CA ASN A 43 -6.32 1.70 2.15
C ASN A 43 -4.94 1.33 1.62
N GLU A 44 -4.71 0.05 1.31
CA GLU A 44 -3.42 -0.40 0.74
C GLU A 44 -3.17 0.24 -0.62
N THR A 45 -4.20 0.32 -1.48
CA THR A 45 -4.06 0.98 -2.79
C THR A 45 -3.67 2.45 -2.65
N ILE A 46 -4.34 3.21 -1.78
CA ILE A 46 -4.04 4.64 -1.58
C ILE A 46 -2.67 4.82 -0.94
N GLU A 47 -2.29 3.96 0.01
CA GLU A 47 -0.97 4.00 0.63
C GLU A 47 0.13 3.71 -0.38
N ALA A 48 -0.06 2.75 -1.29
CA ALA A 48 0.87 2.47 -2.37
C ALA A 48 1.08 3.72 -3.25
N PHE A 49 -0.01 4.36 -3.70
CA PHE A 49 0.09 5.59 -4.50
C PHE A 49 0.67 6.79 -3.74
N ARG A 50 0.60 6.81 -2.41
CA ARG A 50 1.24 7.86 -1.59
C ARG A 50 2.76 7.73 -1.54
N ASN A 51 3.27 6.51 -1.64
CA ASN A 51 4.69 6.22 -1.49
C ASN A 51 5.40 6.04 -2.83
N LEU A 52 4.68 5.56 -3.86
CA LEU A 52 5.24 5.13 -5.14
C LEU A 52 4.39 5.62 -6.32
N SER A 53 5.02 5.73 -7.49
CA SER A 53 4.32 6.02 -8.74
C SER A 53 3.54 4.80 -9.24
N ALA A 54 2.46 5.03 -9.99
CA ALA A 54 1.66 3.95 -10.61
C ALA A 54 2.54 2.91 -11.34
N ASN A 55 3.55 3.39 -12.08
CA ASN A 55 4.47 2.53 -12.82
C ASN A 55 5.34 1.65 -11.90
N GLU A 56 5.79 2.16 -10.75
CA GLU A 56 6.59 1.40 -9.79
C GLU A 56 5.76 0.30 -9.14
N ILE A 57 4.52 0.64 -8.75
CA ILE A 57 3.57 -0.32 -8.16
C ILE A 57 3.25 -1.42 -9.19
N LEU A 58 3.00 -1.05 -10.45
CA LEU A 58 2.75 -2.00 -11.53
C LEU A 58 3.97 -2.87 -11.87
N GLN A 59 5.19 -2.32 -11.77
CA GLN A 59 6.40 -3.11 -11.90
C GLN A 59 6.51 -4.15 -10.78
N ASP A 60 6.21 -3.77 -9.53
CA ASP A 60 6.17 -4.70 -8.40
C ASP A 60 5.09 -5.79 -8.60
N CYS A 61 3.89 -5.41 -9.07
CA CYS A 61 2.82 -6.36 -9.44
C CYS A 61 3.29 -7.38 -10.48
N ARG A 62 3.96 -6.91 -11.54
CA ARG A 62 4.47 -7.76 -12.64
C ARG A 62 5.60 -8.67 -12.16
N GLN A 63 6.49 -8.17 -11.31
CA GLN A 63 7.60 -8.96 -10.75
C GLN A 63 7.14 -9.96 -9.69
N SER A 64 6.03 -9.69 -8.99
CA SER A 64 5.44 -10.61 -8.02
C SER A 64 4.94 -11.93 -8.66
N SER A 65 4.67 -11.94 -9.98
CA SER A 65 4.20 -13.11 -10.72
C SER A 65 5.21 -14.26 -10.82
N THR A 66 6.47 -14.06 -10.43
CA THR A 66 7.51 -15.09 -10.56
C THR A 66 7.95 -15.74 -9.24
N LYS A 67 7.60 -15.21 -8.04
CA LYS A 67 7.98 -15.88 -6.76
C LYS A 67 7.41 -15.33 -5.43
N ASN A 68 6.56 -14.29 -5.40
CA ASN A 68 6.48 -13.43 -4.19
C ASN A 68 5.14 -13.29 -3.45
N LYS A 69 4.25 -14.30 -3.50
CA LYS A 69 3.16 -14.41 -2.52
C LYS A 69 3.66 -14.51 -1.06
N GLN A 70 4.92 -14.91 -0.83
CA GLN A 70 5.47 -15.07 0.52
C GLN A 70 6.15 -13.81 1.09
N ILE A 71 6.70 -12.90 0.27
CA ILE A 71 7.42 -11.71 0.78
C ILE A 71 6.44 -10.61 1.23
N HIS A 72 5.26 -10.49 0.63
CA HIS A 72 4.29 -9.46 1.03
C HIS A 72 3.71 -9.73 2.42
N GLU A 73 3.45 -11.00 2.76
CA GLU A 73 3.08 -11.39 4.13
C GLU A 73 4.22 -11.16 5.15
N GLN A 74 5.48 -11.38 4.73
CA GLN A 74 6.64 -11.20 5.59
C GLN A 74 6.97 -9.72 5.87
N ARG A 75 6.75 -8.83 4.90
CA ARG A 75 6.88 -7.36 5.09
C ARG A 75 5.78 -6.79 5.98
N ARG A 76 4.56 -7.33 5.91
CA ARG A 76 3.46 -6.94 6.81
C ARG A 76 3.73 -7.34 8.27
N ARG A 77 4.46 -8.44 8.51
CA ARG A 77 4.86 -8.89 9.87
C ARG A 77 6.06 -8.13 10.45
N THR A 78 6.92 -7.54 9.63
CA THR A 78 8.10 -6.80 10.11
C THR A 78 7.81 -5.33 10.41
N LEU A 79 6.73 -4.76 9.85
CA LEU A 79 6.30 -3.39 10.19
C LEU A 79 5.71 -3.28 11.60
N THR A 80 5.18 -4.38 12.17
CA THR A 80 4.62 -4.43 13.53
C THR A 80 5.67 -4.53 14.64
N LEU A 81 6.93 -4.84 14.34
CA LEU A 81 7.98 -4.95 15.36
C LEU A 81 8.73 -3.64 15.62
N LYS A 82 8.75 -2.68 14.67
CA LYS A 82 9.52 -1.43 14.84
C LYS A 82 8.87 -0.39 15.74
N THR A 83 7.60 -0.51 16.08
CA THR A 83 6.92 0.41 17.01
C THR A 83 7.06 0.04 18.49
N SER A 84 7.71 -1.08 18.82
CA SER A 84 7.84 -1.55 20.22
C SER A 84 9.24 -1.39 20.83
N SER A 85 10.14 -0.60 20.22
CA SER A 85 11.52 -0.46 20.73
C SER A 85 11.99 0.99 20.82
N ASN A 86 11.14 1.88 21.33
CA ASN A 86 11.56 3.22 21.72
C ASN A 86 11.14 3.55 23.16
N LEU A 87 11.77 2.86 24.12
CA LEU A 87 11.84 3.16 25.55
C LEU A 87 13.13 2.41 25.99
N ILE A 88 14.26 2.95 26.43
CA ILE A 88 14.60 4.14 27.22
C ILE A 88 16.10 4.46 26.96
N GLU A 89 16.47 5.74 26.99
CA GLU A 89 17.83 6.30 26.87
C GLU A 89 18.85 5.72 27.88
N PRO A 90 20.15 5.75 27.56
CA PRO A 90 21.17 6.04 28.55
C PRO A 90 21.71 7.47 28.35
N SER A 91 21.37 8.35 29.29
CA SER A 91 21.95 9.69 29.41
C SER A 91 23.47 9.62 29.58
N PRO A 92 24.26 10.53 28.96
CA PRO A 92 25.69 10.59 29.19
C PRO A 92 25.97 11.32 30.50
N SER A 93 26.25 10.59 31.59
CA SER A 93 26.89 11.19 32.76
C SER A 93 28.39 11.23 32.53
N LYS A 94 28.94 12.44 32.35
CA LYS A 94 30.37 12.69 32.55
C LYS A 94 30.70 12.40 34.01
N ILE A 95 31.79 11.69 34.26
CA ILE A 95 32.46 11.64 35.56
C ILE A 95 33.87 12.17 35.31
N ASP A 96 34.28 13.07 36.19
CA ASP A 96 35.49 13.91 36.21
C ASP A 96 36.81 13.16 35.92
#